data_AF-E5Y1U3-F1
#
_entry.id   AF-E5Y1U3-F1
#
_cell.length_a   1.000
_cell.length_b   1.000
_cell.length_c   1.000
_cell.angle_alpha   90.00
_cell.angle_beta   90.00
_cell.angle_gamma   90.00
#
_symmetry.space_group_name_H-M   'P 1'
#
loop_
_entity.id
_entity.type
_entity.pdbx_description
1 polymer ?
#
loop_
_entity_poly.entity_id
_entity_poly.type
_entity_poly.pdbx_seq_one_letter_code
_entity_poly.pdbx_strand_id
1 'polypeptide(L)'
;MNKLLQAVAAKTYQLCRTYPGGIRAMFAGMRERHGLSESSVYADLNPNNGQSTLRVWELVRVMEATGEHGPLRELANWFGYSLASAADEEPDAPTLEAEALQDYPPLVAFHEGCKLYRQGKITLAQLDELKDRAFKEVRETFCRTVKGDE
;
A
#
# COMPACT_ATOMS: atom_id res chain seq x y z
N MET A 1 10.66 10.89 -20.88
CA MET A 1 10.97 10.30 -19.56
C MET A 1 9.83 10.66 -18.61
N ASN A 2 9.36 9.71 -17.78
CA ASN A 2 8.27 9.97 -16.83
C ASN A 2 8.76 10.98 -15.78
N LYS A 3 8.13 12.16 -15.70
CA LYS A 3 8.50 13.23 -14.76
C LYS A 3 8.51 12.76 -13.30
N LEU A 4 7.67 11.78 -12.96
CA LEU A 4 7.63 11.15 -11.65
C LEU A 4 8.95 10.42 -11.33
N LEU A 5 9.43 9.57 -12.24
CA LEU A 5 10.66 8.81 -12.02
C LEU A 5 11.88 9.73 -11.85
N GLN A 6 11.92 10.85 -12.57
CA GLN A 6 12.96 11.87 -12.40
C GLN A 6 12.90 12.55 -11.03
N ALA A 7 11.70 12.93 -10.57
CA ALA A 7 11.50 13.55 -9.27
C ALA A 7 11.89 12.61 -8.13
N VAL A 8 11.48 11.34 -8.22
CA VAL A 8 11.80 10.29 -7.26
C VAL A 8 13.30 9.98 -7.24
N ALA A 9 13.93 9.80 -8.41
CA ALA A 9 15.37 9.60 -8.50
C ALA A 9 16.16 10.79 -7.94
N ALA A 10 15.74 12.03 -8.23
CA ALA A 10 16.40 13.23 -7.73
C ALA A 10 16.37 13.32 -6.20
N LYS A 11 15.20 13.05 -5.58
CA LYS A 11 15.06 13.04 -4.11
C LYS A 11 15.88 11.91 -3.48
N THR A 12 15.85 10.73 -4.08
CA THR A 12 16.63 9.56 -3.63
C THR A 12 18.13 9.86 -3.67
N TYR A 13 18.61 10.48 -4.76
CA TYR A 13 19.99 10.91 -4.90
C TYR A 13 20.39 11.98 -3.87
N GLN A 14 19.51 12.94 -3.59
CA GLN A 14 19.74 13.95 -2.54
C GLN A 14 19.88 13.31 -1.15
N LEU A 15 19.05 12.33 -0.81
CA LEU A 15 19.14 11.60 0.45
C LEU A 15 20.45 10.81 0.58
N CYS A 16 20.94 10.22 -0.52
CA CYS A 16 22.24 9.55 -0.48
C CYS A 16 23.39 10.50 -0.10
N ARG A 17 23.25 11.82 -0.35
CA ARG A 17 24.25 12.83 0.03
C ARG A 17 24.21 13.20 1.51
N THR A 18 23.08 12.98 2.20
CA THR A 18 22.94 13.26 3.63
C THR A 18 23.38 12.10 4.52
N TYR A 19 23.68 10.94 3.93
CA TYR A 19 24.21 9.78 4.64
C TYR A 19 25.56 10.09 5.34
N PRO A 20 25.82 9.56 6.55
CA PRO A 20 27.12 9.72 7.22
C PRO A 20 28.28 9.21 6.35
N GLY A 21 29.24 10.09 6.01
CA GLY A 21 30.31 9.78 5.05
C GLY A 21 29.95 10.04 3.58
N GLY A 22 28.77 10.61 3.33
CA GLY A 22 28.29 11.04 2.04
C GLY A 22 27.95 9.89 1.08
N ILE A 23 27.75 10.25 -0.18
CA ILE A 23 27.23 9.33 -1.21
C ILE A 23 28.11 8.11 -1.45
N ARG A 24 29.44 8.23 -1.28
CA ARG A 24 30.37 7.10 -1.41
C ARG A 24 30.24 6.10 -0.28
N ALA A 25 30.04 6.55 0.96
CA ALA A 25 29.80 5.67 2.09
C ALA A 25 28.47 4.93 1.95
N MET A 26 27.45 5.62 1.45
CA MET A 26 26.16 5.02 1.11
C MET A 26 26.32 3.91 0.06
N PHE A 27 27.07 4.17 -1.02
CA PHE A 27 27.32 3.18 -2.07
C PHE A 27 28.14 1.99 -1.57
N ALA A 28 29.11 2.23 -0.70
CA ALA A 28 29.85 1.16 -0.03
C ALA A 28 28.93 0.28 0.84
N GLY A 29 28.04 0.88 1.62
CA GLY A 29 27.06 0.16 2.42
C GLY A 29 26.07 -0.64 1.57
N MET A 30 25.62 -0.09 0.43
CA MET A 30 24.78 -0.83 -0.52
C MET A 30 25.51 -2.02 -1.16
N ARG A 31 26.79 -1.84 -1.50
CA ARG A 31 27.63 -2.92 -2.01
C ARG A 31 27.80 -4.03 -0.98
N GLU A 32 28.09 -3.68 0.26
CA GLU A 32 28.32 -4.63 1.35
C GLU A 32 27.05 -5.42 1.70
N ARG A 33 25.91 -4.73 1.85
CA ARG A 33 24.64 -5.37 2.25
C ARG A 33 23.96 -6.11 1.11
N HIS A 34 24.23 -5.74 -0.14
CA HIS A 34 23.40 -6.19 -1.26
C HIS A 34 24.14 -6.55 -2.55
N GLY A 35 25.47 -6.51 -2.57
CA GLY A 35 26.28 -6.96 -3.70
C GLY A 35 26.20 -6.08 -4.96
N LEU A 36 25.70 -4.85 -4.84
CA LEU A 36 25.60 -3.93 -5.97
C LEU A 36 26.92 -3.21 -6.26
N SER A 37 27.21 -2.97 -7.54
CA SER A 37 28.38 -2.20 -7.95
C SER A 37 28.11 -0.69 -7.84
N GLU A 38 29.14 0.09 -7.49
CA GLU A 38 29.03 1.54 -7.33
C GLU A 38 28.57 2.23 -8.62
N SER A 39 29.00 1.75 -9.79
CA SER A 39 28.60 2.28 -11.08
C SER A 39 27.13 2.01 -11.40
N SER A 40 26.61 0.84 -11.03
CA SER A 40 25.18 0.52 -11.16
C SER A 40 24.35 1.45 -10.30
N VAL A 41 24.70 1.59 -9.01
CA VAL A 41 23.97 2.46 -8.08
C VAL A 41 23.99 3.92 -8.55
N TYR A 42 25.14 4.41 -9.05
CA TYR A 42 25.22 5.77 -9.59
C TYR A 42 24.36 5.94 -10.85
N ALA A 43 24.36 4.96 -11.76
CA ALA A 43 23.55 5.02 -12.98
C ALA A 43 22.05 4.99 -12.70
N ASP A 44 21.62 4.18 -11.73
CA ASP A 44 20.22 4.03 -11.35
C ASP A 44 19.71 5.28 -10.61
N LEU A 45 20.51 5.84 -9.69
CA LEU A 45 20.13 7.00 -8.90
C LEU A 45 20.32 8.34 -9.63
N ASN A 46 20.94 8.38 -10.80
CA ASN A 46 21.20 9.63 -11.51
C ASN A 46 19.91 10.17 -12.16
N PRO A 47 19.36 11.32 -11.70
CA PRO A 47 18.10 11.87 -12.23
C PRO A 47 18.20 12.36 -13.68
N ASN A 48 19.43 12.57 -14.18
CA ASN A 48 19.71 12.98 -15.55
C ASN A 48 19.98 11.80 -16.49
N ASN A 49 20.04 10.58 -15.96
CA ASN A 49 20.22 9.40 -16.79
C ASN A 49 18.87 9.03 -17.44
N GLY A 50 18.78 9.23 -18.76
CA GLY A 50 17.62 8.90 -19.60
C GLY A 50 17.17 7.44 -19.54
N GLN A 51 18.03 6.56 -19.01
CA GLN A 51 17.83 5.12 -18.89
C GLN A 51 17.65 4.66 -17.44
N SER A 52 17.49 5.57 -16.47
CA SER A 52 17.31 5.23 -15.06
C SER A 52 16.11 4.28 -14.88
N THR A 53 16.40 3.00 -14.62
CA THR A 53 15.44 1.99 -14.18
C THR A 53 15.53 1.87 -12.67
N LEU A 54 15.27 2.97 -11.97
CA LEU A 54 15.29 2.97 -10.52
C LEU A 54 14.15 2.06 -10.02
N ARG A 55 14.52 0.86 -9.58
CA ARG A 55 13.55 -0.15 -9.17
C ARG A 55 13.08 0.16 -7.76
N VAL A 56 11.82 -0.20 -7.46
CA VAL A 56 11.18 0.09 -6.15
C VAL A 56 11.99 -0.46 -4.96
N TRP A 57 12.65 -1.61 -5.10
CA TRP A 57 13.50 -2.18 -4.05
C TRP A 57 14.79 -1.37 -3.79
N GLU A 58 15.36 -0.66 -4.79
CA GLU A 58 16.52 0.23 -4.61
C GLU A 58 16.13 1.48 -3.80
N LEU A 59 14.92 2.00 -4.06
CA LEU A 59 14.29 3.07 -3.28
C LEU A 59 14.15 2.71 -1.81
N VAL A 60 13.54 1.55 -1.53
CA VAL A 60 13.29 1.08 -0.15
C VAL A 60 14.58 1.02 0.64
N ARG A 61 15.66 0.54 0.05
CA ARG A 61 16.97 0.42 0.70
C ARG A 61 17.62 1.75 1.02
N VAL A 62 17.46 2.75 0.14
CA VAL A 62 17.93 4.11 0.43
C VAL A 62 17.19 4.67 1.63
N MET A 63 15.87 4.47 1.66
CA MET A 63 15.03 4.94 2.76
C MET A 63 15.36 4.21 4.07
N GLU A 64 15.58 2.89 4.06
CA GLU A 64 16.03 2.12 5.23
C GLU A 64 17.37 2.60 5.77
N ALA A 65 18.35 2.85 4.90
CA ALA A 65 19.69 3.26 5.32
C ALA A 65 19.75 4.72 5.79
N THR A 66 18.88 5.59 5.26
CA THR A 66 18.86 7.02 5.62
C THR A 66 17.81 7.38 6.69
N GLY A 67 16.85 6.48 6.95
CA GLY A 67 15.68 6.75 7.80
C GLY A 67 14.68 7.73 7.18
N GLU A 68 14.90 8.18 5.94
CA GLU A 68 14.13 9.25 5.30
C GLU A 68 13.21 8.72 4.21
N HIS A 69 11.90 8.87 4.42
CA HIS A 69 10.83 8.35 3.55
C HIS A 69 10.35 9.36 2.48
N GLY A 70 11.13 10.41 2.22
CA GLY A 70 10.78 11.47 1.26
C GLY A 70 10.41 10.97 -0.14
N PRO A 71 11.13 10.00 -0.73
CA PRO A 71 10.78 9.43 -2.03
C PRO A 71 9.46 8.67 -2.04
N LEU A 72 9.13 7.94 -0.95
CA LEU A 72 7.85 7.26 -0.80
C LEU A 72 6.70 8.27 -0.72
N ARG A 73 6.90 9.41 -0.02
CA ARG A 73 5.91 10.50 0.05
C ARG A 73 5.62 11.08 -1.33
N GLU A 74 6.66 11.25 -2.17
CA GLU A 74 6.49 11.73 -3.54
C GLU A 74 5.67 10.77 -4.40
N LEU A 75 5.92 9.46 -4.26
CA LEU A 75 5.16 8.42 -4.93
C LEU A 75 3.70 8.40 -4.46
N ALA A 76 3.46 8.40 -3.15
CA ALA A 76 2.11 8.39 -2.58
C ALA A 76 1.29 9.59 -3.06
N ASN A 77 1.86 10.81 -2.99
CA ASN A 77 1.21 12.03 -3.45
C ASN A 77 0.83 11.97 -4.93
N TRP A 78 1.68 11.38 -5.78
CA TRP A 78 1.38 11.26 -7.21
C TRP A 78 0.15 10.39 -7.49
N PHE A 79 -0.07 9.35 -6.67
CA PHE A 79 -1.23 8.48 -6.76
C PHE A 79 -2.43 8.99 -5.93
N GLY A 80 -2.32 10.17 -5.31
CA GLY A 80 -3.39 10.73 -4.48
C GLY A 80 -3.51 10.10 -3.09
N TYR A 81 -2.49 9.37 -2.63
CA TYR A 81 -2.44 8.77 -1.30
C TYR A 81 -1.62 9.63 -0.33
N SER A 82 -2.01 9.61 0.95
CA SER A 82 -1.17 10.05 2.06
C SER A 82 -0.47 8.86 2.69
N LEU A 83 0.78 9.02 3.10
CA LEU A 83 1.43 8.00 3.94
C LEU A 83 1.09 8.26 5.40
N ALA A 84 0.66 7.21 6.08
CA ALA A 84 0.55 7.16 7.53
C ALA A 84 1.50 6.11 8.09
N SER A 85 1.92 6.31 9.34
CA SER A 85 2.64 5.28 10.07
C SER A 85 1.65 4.18 10.46
N ALA A 86 2.02 2.92 10.28
CA ALA A 86 1.23 1.81 10.78
C ALA A 86 1.08 1.81 12.32
N ALA A 87 1.92 2.57 13.04
CA ALA A 87 1.79 2.77 14.48
C ALA A 87 0.79 3.90 14.85
N ASP A 88 0.48 4.78 13.89
CA ASP A 88 -0.43 5.92 14.10
C ASP A 88 -1.84 5.65 13.58
N GLU A 89 -2.06 4.52 12.88
CA GLU A 89 -3.37 4.07 12.45
C GLU A 89 -3.78 2.80 13.20
N GLU A 90 -4.94 2.86 13.83
CA GLU A 90 -5.63 1.65 14.29
C GLU A 90 -6.33 1.03 13.09
N PRO A 91 -6.19 -0.27 12.84
CA PRO A 91 -6.92 -0.92 11.76
C PRO A 91 -8.42 -0.77 12.04
N ASP A 92 -9.19 -0.41 11.01
CA ASP A 92 -10.62 -0.15 11.15
C ASP A 92 -11.39 -1.40 11.64
N ALA A 93 -10.79 -2.60 11.52
CA ALA A 93 -11.28 -3.83 12.09
C ALA A 93 -10.17 -4.73 12.67
N PRO A 94 -10.50 -5.71 13.54
CA PRO A 94 -9.51 -6.59 14.16
C PRO A 94 -8.77 -7.55 13.21
N THR A 95 -9.28 -7.75 11.98
CA THR A 95 -8.63 -8.55 10.93
C THR A 95 -8.81 -7.90 9.56
N LEU A 96 -7.88 -8.16 8.65
CA LEU A 96 -7.94 -7.68 7.26
C LEU A 96 -9.24 -8.11 6.57
N GLU A 97 -9.71 -9.34 6.81
CA GLU A 97 -10.99 -9.80 6.28
C GLU A 97 -12.16 -9.02 6.86
N ALA A 98 -12.10 -8.62 8.13
CA ALA A 98 -13.15 -7.81 8.74
C ALA A 98 -13.16 -6.38 8.20
N GLU A 99 -11.98 -5.83 7.88
CA GLU A 99 -11.82 -4.51 7.24
C GLU A 99 -12.34 -4.53 5.80
N ALA A 100 -11.95 -5.53 5.01
CA ALA A 100 -12.47 -5.72 3.64
C ALA A 100 -13.99 -5.96 3.58
N LEU A 101 -14.60 -6.42 4.68
CA LEU A 101 -16.04 -6.57 4.77
C LEU A 101 -16.76 -5.25 5.03
N GLN A 102 -16.10 -4.22 5.60
CA GLN A 102 -16.73 -2.94 5.98
C GLN A 102 -17.33 -2.18 4.80
N ASP A 103 -16.75 -2.35 3.61
CA ASP A 103 -17.26 -1.75 2.37
C ASP A 103 -18.63 -2.32 1.95
N TYR A 104 -19.10 -3.38 2.60
CA TYR A 104 -20.35 -4.05 2.25
C TYR A 104 -21.23 -4.35 3.49
N PRO A 105 -21.99 -3.35 4.00
CA PRO A 105 -22.64 -3.42 5.31
C PRO A 105 -23.57 -4.62 5.51
N PRO A 106 -24.36 -5.08 4.53
CA PRO A 106 -25.21 -6.26 4.72
C PRO A 106 -24.43 -7.57 4.87
N LEU A 107 -23.24 -7.68 4.25
CA LEU A 107 -22.37 -8.83 4.44
C LEU A 107 -21.62 -8.78 5.77
N VAL A 108 -21.26 -7.59 6.26
CA VAL A 108 -20.78 -7.42 7.65
C VAL A 108 -21.82 -7.93 8.63
N ALA A 109 -23.06 -7.48 8.50
CA ALA A 109 -24.15 -7.88 9.39
C ALA A 109 -24.39 -9.40 9.37
N PHE A 110 -24.30 -10.04 8.21
CA PHE A 110 -24.37 -11.50 8.09
C PHE A 110 -23.18 -12.21 8.74
N HIS A 111 -21.96 -11.71 8.54
CA HIS A 111 -20.76 -12.28 9.15
C HIS A 111 -20.78 -12.17 10.68
N GLU A 112 -21.17 -11.02 11.22
CA GLU A 112 -21.40 -10.82 12.66
C GLU A 112 -22.52 -11.73 13.18
N GLY A 113 -23.62 -11.85 12.43
CA GLY A 113 -24.69 -12.81 12.71
C GLY A 113 -24.16 -14.24 12.85
N CYS A 114 -23.27 -14.69 11.97
CA CYS A 114 -22.66 -16.02 12.07
C CYS A 114 -21.87 -16.19 13.38
N LYS A 115 -21.13 -15.17 13.81
CA LYS A 115 -20.41 -15.18 15.10
C LYS A 115 -21.38 -15.26 16.28
N LEU A 116 -22.45 -14.46 16.26
CA LEU A 116 -23.49 -14.46 17.29
C LEU A 116 -24.25 -15.79 17.37
N TYR A 117 -24.53 -16.41 16.22
CA TYR A 117 -25.18 -17.72 16.15
C TYR A 117 -24.32 -18.82 16.77
N ARG A 118 -23.02 -18.85 16.46
CA ARG A 118 -22.06 -19.78 17.11
C ARG A 118 -21.98 -19.60 18.62
N GLN A 119 -22.25 -18.39 19.10
CA GLN A 119 -22.32 -18.06 20.54
C GLN A 119 -23.71 -18.32 21.15
N GLY A 120 -24.68 -18.81 20.37
CA GLY A 120 -26.05 -19.05 20.84
C GLY A 120 -26.87 -17.77 21.11
N LYS A 121 -26.41 -16.61 20.62
CA LYS A 121 -27.04 -15.30 20.89
C LYS A 121 -28.16 -14.94 19.93
N ILE A 122 -28.21 -15.59 18.77
CA ILE A 122 -29.30 -15.47 17.80
C ILE A 122 -29.77 -16.85 17.36
N THR A 123 -31.01 -16.92 16.88
CA THR A 123 -31.61 -18.11 16.30
C THR A 123 -31.16 -18.31 14.85
N LEU A 124 -31.36 -19.53 14.32
CA LEU A 124 -31.10 -19.81 12.90
C LEU A 124 -31.98 -18.96 11.98
N ALA A 125 -33.23 -18.67 12.36
CA ALA A 125 -34.14 -17.82 11.58
C ALA A 125 -33.62 -16.38 11.47
N GLN A 126 -33.11 -15.81 12.57
CA GLN A 126 -32.49 -14.49 12.56
C GLN A 126 -31.21 -14.45 11.71
N LEU A 127 -30.43 -15.54 11.71
CA LEU A 127 -29.27 -15.68 10.82
C LEU A 127 -29.70 -15.76 9.35
N ASP A 128 -30.81 -16.44 9.05
CA ASP A 128 -31.34 -16.60 7.70
C ASP A 128 -31.83 -15.26 7.12
N GLU A 129 -32.45 -14.41 7.94
CA GLU A 129 -32.83 -13.04 7.54
C GLU A 129 -31.62 -12.16 7.22
N LEU A 130 -30.50 -12.33 7.94
CA LEU A 130 -29.25 -11.62 7.64
C LEU A 130 -28.63 -12.10 6.33
N LYS A 131 -28.65 -13.42 6.10
CA LYS A 131 -28.23 -14.05 4.86
C LYS A 131 -29.04 -13.50 3.67
N ASP A 132 -30.37 -13.51 3.77
CA ASP A 132 -31.25 -13.04 2.71
C ASP A 132 -31.05 -11.56 2.38
N ARG A 133 -30.79 -10.70 3.39
CA ARG A 133 -30.46 -9.29 3.17
C ARG A 133 -29.16 -9.11 2.40
N ALA A 134 -28.10 -9.85 2.74
CA ALA A 134 -26.84 -9.79 2.01
C ALA A 134 -27.00 -10.22 0.55
N PHE A 135 -27.71 -11.33 0.28
CA PHE A 135 -27.92 -11.80 -1.09
C PHE A 135 -28.85 -10.90 -1.91
N LYS A 136 -29.83 -10.25 -1.26
CA LYS A 136 -30.75 -9.32 -1.94
C LYS A 136 -29.99 -8.17 -2.60
N GLU A 137 -29.03 -7.57 -1.90
CA GLU A 137 -28.27 -6.44 -2.42
C GLU A 137 -27.32 -6.85 -3.57
N VAL A 138 -26.69 -8.03 -3.50
CA VAL A 138 -25.94 -8.60 -4.64
C VAL A 138 -26.85 -8.76 -5.86
N ARG A 139 -28.06 -9.29 -5.64
CA ARG A 139 -29.04 -9.49 -6.72
C ARG A 139 -29.51 -8.18 -7.33
N GLU A 140 -29.81 -7.18 -6.51
CA GLU A 140 -30.25 -5.85 -6.95
C GLU A 140 -29.16 -5.11 -7.71
N THR A 141 -27.90 -5.21 -7.26
CA THR A 141 -26.75 -4.65 -7.95
C THR A 141 -26.58 -5.30 -9.33
N PHE A 142 -26.58 -6.64 -9.41
CA PHE A 142 -26.55 -7.35 -10.68
C PHE A 142 -27.67 -6.90 -11.62
N CYS A 143 -28.91 -6.80 -11.12
CA CYS A 143 -30.04 -6.35 -11.93
C CYS A 143 -29.87 -4.91 -12.44
N ARG A 144 -29.36 -3.97 -11.64
CA ARG A 144 -29.12 -2.58 -12.04
C ARG A 144 -28.04 -2.47 -13.10
N THR A 145 -26.88 -3.10 -12.86
CA THR A 145 -25.75 -3.09 -13.80
C THR A 145 -26.11 -3.75 -15.14
N VAL A 146 -26.84 -4.87 -15.12
CA VAL A 146 -27.29 -5.54 -16.36
C VAL A 146 -28.35 -4.75 -17.13
N LYS A 147 -29.21 -4.00 -16.42
CA LYS A 147 -30.23 -3.15 -17.06
C LYS A 147 -29.65 -1.82 -17.57
N GLY A 148 -28.45 -1.44 -17.12
CA GLY A 148 -27.84 -0.16 -17.47
C GLY A 148 -28.45 1.02 -16.71
N ASP A 149 -28.94 0.79 -15.48
CA ASP A 149 -29.51 1.83 -14.61
C ASP A 149 -28.42 2.59 -13.80
N GLU A 150 -27.14 2.45 -14.18
CA GLU A 150 -25.96 3.15 -13.62
C GLU A 150 -25.39 4.18 -14.62
#